data_AF-A0AAU2AIM6-F1
#
_entry.id   AF-A0AAU2AIM6-F1
#
_cell.length_a   1.000
_cell.length_b   1.000
_cell.length_c   1.000
_cell.angle_alpha   90.00
_cell.angle_beta   90.00
_cell.angle_gamma   90.00
#
_symmetry.space_group_name_H-M   'P 1'
#
loop_
_entity.id
_entity.type
_entity.pdbx_description
1 polymer ?
#
loop_
_entity_poly.entity_id
_entity_poly.type
_entity_poly.pdbx_seq_one_letter_code
_entity_poly.pdbx_strand_id
1 'polypeptide(L)'
;MLSAPGAVAAFVRDWFNGGTGWPKPAADDTTPTGGPLPGPVADALEVGEDPADRMVHWWRRTWPGHTRPGYPSVALVVTPAGPLVLANRQDTVAELSVGAWGGQWHTVHLDDNDGDGWREYDDSVSVVATTLELLAEHGPLGPVWWRYGRAGRHSLTDALDNPNNRDAYTQRQKAREKKARQAHRDLMKTLACTDCGHVPKEESTWEYGLHGKWTRRPGDRCHPCHQKHEEQQEKEAAAALQRLLEAQKENAKLRPCWTCRGSIGGKAGSPLELTEKADPDRLECPDCESTREEKQLGPLMLPVPTRRELMAALVSDPADRWWQDRVRHAKLYPVKDRTA
;
A
#
# COMPACT_ATOMS: atom_id res chain seq x y z
N MET A 1 27.37 14.84 28.77
CA MET A 1 27.24 15.82 29.87
C MET A 1 26.58 15.12 31.03
N LEU A 2 27.28 15.04 32.16
CA LEU A 2 26.96 14.21 33.33
C LEU A 2 25.71 14.73 34.03
N SER A 3 24.70 13.87 34.19
CA SER A 3 23.46 14.15 34.93
C SER A 3 23.65 13.72 36.38
N ALA A 4 23.44 14.65 37.33
CA ALA A 4 23.66 14.42 38.75
C ALA A 4 22.47 13.69 39.40
N PRO A 5 22.67 12.54 40.09
CA PRO A 5 21.60 11.72 40.67
C PRO A 5 21.16 12.16 42.09
N GLY A 6 21.31 13.44 42.43
CA GLY A 6 21.23 13.91 43.83
C GLY A 6 19.84 14.24 44.40
N ALA A 7 18.84 14.53 43.56
CA ALA A 7 17.58 15.11 44.05
C ALA A 7 16.55 14.09 44.56
N VAL A 8 16.60 12.83 44.09
CA VAL A 8 15.61 11.80 44.46
C VAL A 8 15.92 11.17 45.82
N ALA A 9 17.20 11.14 46.23
CA ALA A 9 17.62 10.55 47.50
C ALA A 9 17.29 11.42 48.74
N ALA A 10 17.09 12.74 48.56
CA ALA A 10 16.78 13.65 49.66
C ALA A 10 15.32 13.54 50.14
N PHE A 11 14.39 13.15 49.27
CA PHE A 11 12.96 13.15 49.57
C PHE A 11 12.51 11.96 50.46
N VAL A 12 13.21 10.83 50.39
CA VAL A 12 12.83 9.62 51.15
C VAL A 12 13.37 9.63 52.59
N ARG A 13 14.42 10.43 52.87
CA ARG A 13 15.09 10.45 54.17
C ARG A 13 14.40 11.34 55.21
N ASP A 14 13.67 12.38 54.79
CA ASP A 14 13.07 13.36 55.71
C ASP A 14 11.70 12.93 56.26
N TRP A 15 11.03 11.96 55.63
CA TRP A 15 9.73 11.45 56.09
C TRP A 15 9.83 10.50 57.30
N PHE A 16 11.01 9.94 57.59
CA PHE A 16 11.18 8.91 58.62
C PHE A 16 11.57 9.42 60.02
N ASN A 17 11.93 10.70 60.19
CA ASN A 17 12.36 11.24 61.48
C ASN A 17 11.38 12.31 62.00
N GLY A 18 10.60 11.93 63.01
CA GLY A 18 9.39 12.60 63.50
C GLY A 18 9.48 14.05 64.00
N GLY A 19 8.30 14.65 64.17
CA GLY A 19 8.11 15.91 64.88
C GLY A 19 6.67 16.42 64.82
N THR A 20 5.83 16.03 65.77
CA THR A 20 4.47 16.55 65.98
C THR A 20 4.46 18.06 66.27
N GLY A 21 3.71 18.85 65.51
CA GLY A 21 3.47 20.26 65.84
C GLY A 21 2.52 20.95 64.88
N TRP A 22 1.21 20.86 65.13
CA TRP A 22 0.21 21.76 64.54
C TRP A 22 -0.05 22.92 65.51
N PRO A 23 0.04 24.21 65.11
CA PRO A 23 -0.36 25.31 65.98
C PRO A 23 -1.88 25.58 65.90
N LYS A 24 -2.52 25.72 67.06
CA LYS A 24 -3.89 26.24 67.23
C LYS A 24 -3.91 27.78 67.14
N PRO A 25 -4.97 28.40 66.62
CA PRO A 25 -5.15 29.86 66.66
C PRO A 25 -5.69 30.33 68.03
N ALA A 26 -5.12 31.42 68.54
CA ALA A 26 -5.57 32.12 69.73
C ALA A 26 -6.75 33.05 69.40
N ALA A 27 -7.74 33.07 70.29
CA ALA A 27 -8.79 34.06 70.35
C ALA A 27 -8.31 35.26 71.19
N ASP A 28 -8.77 36.47 70.88
CA ASP A 28 -9.01 37.48 71.90
C ASP A 28 -10.06 38.52 71.45
N ASP A 29 -10.91 38.84 72.41
CA ASP A 29 -12.05 39.75 72.43
C ASP A 29 -11.56 41.14 72.87
N THR A 30 -11.98 42.23 72.21
CA THR A 30 -12.23 43.53 72.89
C THR A 30 -12.91 44.54 71.95
N THR A 31 -14.04 45.10 72.42
CA THR A 31 -14.65 46.36 71.93
C THR A 31 -14.09 47.54 72.74
N PRO A 32 -14.03 48.80 72.22
CA PRO A 32 -15.14 49.74 72.50
C PRO A 32 -15.37 50.94 71.51
N THR A 33 -16.62 51.43 71.48
CA THR A 33 -17.18 52.81 71.29
C THR A 33 -16.53 53.92 70.41
N GLY A 34 -17.30 54.44 69.43
CA GLY A 34 -17.76 55.86 69.32
C GLY A 34 -16.87 56.98 68.71
N GLY A 35 -17.02 57.24 67.39
CA GLY A 35 -16.85 58.45 66.51
C GLY A 35 -15.92 59.66 66.82
N PRO A 36 -15.74 60.68 65.91
CA PRO A 36 -16.04 60.79 64.47
C PRO A 36 -14.82 61.14 63.57
N LEU A 37 -15.01 61.13 62.24
CA LEU A 37 -14.02 61.37 61.17
C LEU A 37 -13.32 62.75 61.20
N PRO A 38 -12.07 62.82 60.70
CA PRO A 38 -11.82 63.63 59.50
C PRO A 38 -10.94 62.92 58.46
N GLY A 39 -11.24 63.08 57.17
CA GLY A 39 -10.33 62.72 56.07
C GLY A 39 -9.35 63.86 55.74
N PRO A 40 -8.67 63.80 54.59
CA PRO A 40 -7.77 62.74 54.16
C PRO A 40 -6.32 63.26 54.21
N VAL A 41 -5.35 62.40 54.58
CA VAL A 41 -3.94 62.67 54.32
C VAL A 41 -3.38 61.46 53.60
N ALA A 42 -2.88 61.72 52.40
CA ALA A 42 -2.33 60.75 51.47
C ALA A 42 -1.04 60.10 51.98
N ASP A 43 -0.79 58.92 51.43
CA ASP A 43 0.47 58.20 51.31
C ASP A 43 1.06 57.50 52.55
N ALA A 44 0.82 56.18 52.60
CA ALA A 44 1.85 55.19 52.94
C ALA A 44 1.48 53.80 52.38
N LEU A 45 1.96 53.52 51.16
CA LEU A 45 2.42 52.21 50.65
C LEU A 45 1.49 51.00 50.83
N GLU A 46 0.50 50.88 49.95
CA GLU A 46 0.14 49.55 49.43
C GLU A 46 1.30 49.07 48.55
N VAL A 47 2.05 48.06 49.01
CA VAL A 47 2.90 47.27 48.13
C VAL A 47 1.97 46.40 47.31
N GLY A 48 1.64 46.87 46.11
CA GLY A 48 0.90 46.12 45.13
C GLY A 48 1.66 44.85 44.75
N GLU A 49 1.09 43.69 45.06
CA GLU A 49 1.43 42.46 44.36
C GLU A 49 1.10 42.66 42.87
N ASP A 50 2.12 42.47 42.03
CA ASP A 50 2.00 42.52 40.57
C ASP A 50 0.90 41.52 40.11
N PRO A 51 -0.07 41.90 39.26
CA PRO A 51 -1.07 40.97 38.74
C PRO A 51 -0.48 39.74 38.04
N ALA A 52 0.79 39.78 37.60
CA ALA A 52 1.50 38.61 37.08
C ALA A 52 1.78 37.54 38.16
N ASP A 53 1.87 37.93 39.44
CA ASP A 53 2.16 37.01 40.53
C ASP A 53 0.95 36.11 40.86
N ARG A 54 -0.28 36.54 40.56
CA ARG A 54 -1.49 35.72 40.70
C ARG A 54 -1.57 34.54 39.71
N MET A 55 -0.74 34.51 38.68
CA MET A 55 -0.73 33.44 37.67
C MET A 55 0.19 32.26 38.00
N VAL A 56 0.95 32.32 39.09
CA VAL A 56 1.78 31.19 39.52
C VAL A 56 0.99 30.36 40.53
N HIS A 57 0.58 29.15 40.14
CA HIS A 57 -0.10 28.23 41.07
C HIS A 57 0.69 28.09 42.38
N TRP A 58 -0.01 28.16 43.51
CA TRP A 58 0.59 28.16 44.87
C TRP A 58 1.65 27.05 45.06
N TRP A 59 1.42 25.87 44.47
CA TRP A 59 2.32 24.73 44.57
C TRP A 59 3.70 24.99 43.92
N ARG A 60 3.78 25.79 42.84
CA ARG A 60 5.07 26.14 42.21
C ARG A 60 5.91 27.05 43.10
N ARG A 61 5.27 27.85 43.96
CA ARG A 61 5.94 28.69 44.96
C ARG A 61 6.46 27.84 46.12
N THR A 62 5.68 26.86 46.56
CA THR A 62 6.05 25.95 47.66
C THR A 62 7.15 24.96 47.27
N TRP A 63 7.18 24.51 46.01
CA TRP A 63 8.14 23.52 45.52
C TRP A 63 8.89 24.04 44.28
N PRO A 64 9.86 24.95 44.46
CA PRO A 64 10.69 25.45 43.37
C PRO A 64 11.55 24.33 42.77
N GLY A 65 11.64 24.26 41.44
CA GLY A 65 12.43 23.25 40.74
C GLY A 65 11.66 22.07 40.16
N HIS A 66 10.32 22.09 40.19
CA HIS A 66 9.52 21.14 39.42
C HIS A 66 9.70 21.38 37.91
N THR A 67 10.29 20.40 37.21
CA THR A 67 10.62 20.51 35.78
C THR A 67 9.60 19.87 34.85
N ARG A 68 8.60 19.17 35.40
CA ARG A 68 7.54 18.55 34.59
C ARG A 68 6.41 19.54 34.31
N PRO A 69 5.81 19.49 33.11
CA PRO A 69 4.59 20.24 32.82
C PRO A 69 3.41 19.67 33.62
N GLY A 70 2.42 20.53 33.90
CA GLY A 70 1.20 20.17 34.64
C GLY A 70 1.30 20.26 36.17
N TYR A 71 0.34 19.63 36.86
CA TYR A 71 0.25 19.59 38.32
C TYR A 71 1.27 18.61 38.94
N PRO A 72 1.70 18.83 40.20
CA PRO A 72 2.61 17.93 40.88
C PRO A 72 1.98 16.55 41.03
N SER A 73 2.80 15.50 40.88
CA SER A 73 2.34 14.12 41.01
C SER A 73 2.03 13.79 42.47
N VAL A 74 0.99 12.99 42.70
CA VAL A 74 0.53 12.57 44.02
C VAL A 74 0.77 11.07 44.20
N ALA A 75 1.42 10.71 45.30
CA ALA A 75 1.59 9.34 45.72
C ALA A 75 0.58 8.99 46.84
N LEU A 76 -0.24 7.98 46.61
CA LEU A 76 -1.16 7.42 47.60
C LEU A 76 -0.56 6.14 48.17
N VAL A 77 -0.09 6.20 49.42
CA VAL A 77 0.45 5.05 50.14
C VAL A 77 -0.58 4.58 51.16
N VAL A 78 -1.19 3.42 50.91
CA VAL A 78 -2.24 2.89 51.78
C VAL A 78 -1.63 2.02 52.89
N THR A 79 -2.09 2.23 54.12
CA THR A 79 -1.67 1.50 55.34
C THR A 79 -2.39 0.15 55.47
N PRO A 80 -1.95 -0.75 56.37
CA PRO A 80 -2.38 -2.15 56.36
C PRO A 80 -3.90 -2.33 56.53
N ALA A 81 -4.51 -3.04 55.58
CA ALA A 81 -5.82 -3.67 55.67
C ALA A 81 -5.74 -4.98 54.85
N GLY A 82 -6.71 -5.88 54.98
CA GLY A 82 -6.70 -7.12 54.19
C GLY A 82 -6.56 -6.85 52.67
N PRO A 83 -5.80 -7.65 51.89
CA PRO A 83 -5.45 -7.33 50.50
C PRO A 83 -6.62 -6.98 49.60
N LEU A 84 -7.76 -7.66 49.77
CA LEU A 84 -9.00 -7.41 49.03
C LEU A 84 -9.59 -6.02 49.34
N VAL A 85 -9.51 -5.59 50.60
CA VAL A 85 -10.01 -4.28 51.03
C VAL A 85 -9.12 -3.15 50.48
N LEU A 86 -7.81 -3.39 50.37
CA LEU A 86 -6.88 -2.43 49.80
C LEU A 86 -7.06 -2.26 48.29
N ALA A 87 -7.15 -3.37 47.54
CA ALA A 87 -7.38 -3.34 46.10
C ALA A 87 -8.69 -2.60 45.77
N ASN A 88 -9.80 -2.99 46.42
CA ASN A 88 -11.09 -2.36 46.22
C ASN A 88 -11.09 -0.85 46.53
N ARG A 89 -10.32 -0.42 47.56
CA ARG A 89 -10.18 1.00 47.89
C ARG A 89 -9.37 1.76 46.84
N GLN A 90 -8.25 1.22 46.38
CA GLN A 90 -7.44 1.87 45.35
C GLN A 90 -8.22 1.97 44.03
N ASP A 91 -8.99 0.92 43.68
CA ASP A 91 -9.87 0.91 42.51
C ASP A 91 -10.99 1.95 42.62
N THR A 92 -11.69 1.99 43.76
CA THR A 92 -12.78 2.95 44.00
C THR A 92 -12.27 4.40 43.93
N VAL A 93 -11.10 4.68 44.52
CA VAL A 93 -10.49 6.02 44.45
C VAL A 93 -10.09 6.33 43.01
N ALA A 94 -9.51 5.38 42.27
CA ALA A 94 -9.18 5.58 40.86
C ALA A 94 -10.44 5.97 40.06
N GLU A 95 -11.52 5.22 40.16
CA GLU A 95 -12.78 5.48 39.45
C GLU A 95 -13.37 6.85 39.79
N LEU A 96 -13.54 7.16 41.08
CA LEU A 96 -14.14 8.43 41.52
C LEU A 96 -13.30 9.66 41.16
N SER A 97 -11.99 9.50 41.03
CA SER A 97 -11.07 10.61 40.74
C SER A 97 -10.70 10.74 39.26
N VAL A 98 -11.35 10.01 38.35
CA VAL A 98 -11.01 10.01 36.90
C VAL A 98 -10.96 11.42 36.29
N GLY A 99 -11.82 12.35 36.74
CA GLY A 99 -11.80 13.73 36.28
C GLY A 99 -10.50 14.49 36.65
N ALA A 100 -9.78 14.05 37.67
CA ALA A 100 -8.54 14.67 38.13
C ALA A 100 -7.28 14.10 37.46
N TRP A 101 -7.27 12.80 37.10
CA TRP A 101 -6.06 12.13 36.55
C TRP A 101 -6.21 11.63 35.11
N GLY A 102 -7.44 11.54 34.57
CA GLY A 102 -7.74 10.86 33.30
C GLY A 102 -7.16 11.53 32.05
N GLY A 103 -6.76 12.80 32.16
CA GLY A 103 -6.36 13.63 31.02
C GLY A 103 -7.51 13.88 30.04
N GLN A 104 -7.39 14.92 29.22
CA GLN A 104 -8.36 15.23 28.18
C GLN A 104 -8.04 14.40 26.93
N TRP A 105 -9.07 13.83 26.30
CA TRP A 105 -8.93 13.10 25.04
C TRP A 105 -9.03 14.05 23.85
N HIS A 106 -8.05 14.01 22.97
CA HIS A 106 -8.01 14.80 21.75
C HIS A 106 -7.89 13.88 20.54
N THR A 107 -8.60 14.24 19.47
CA THR A 107 -8.52 13.57 18.18
C THR A 107 -8.48 14.63 17.09
N VAL A 108 -7.90 14.29 15.93
CA VAL A 108 -7.96 15.14 14.75
C VAL A 108 -9.18 14.70 13.95
N HIS A 109 -10.18 15.58 13.82
CA HIS A 109 -11.42 15.33 13.09
C HIS A 109 -11.24 15.28 11.56
N LEU A 110 -10.14 15.83 11.04
CA LEU A 110 -9.79 15.70 9.64
C LEU A 110 -9.09 14.35 9.42
N ASP A 111 -9.80 13.48 8.71
CA ASP A 111 -9.42 12.14 8.25
C ASP A 111 -9.87 11.01 9.18
N ASP A 112 -10.38 9.94 8.55
CA ASP A 112 -10.83 8.66 9.12
C ASP A 112 -9.74 8.00 10.00
N ASN A 113 -9.47 8.55 11.17
CA ASN A 113 -8.43 8.08 12.09
C ASN A 113 -8.87 6.85 12.90
N ASP A 114 -9.96 6.16 12.53
CA ASP A 114 -10.56 5.03 13.27
C ASP A 114 -10.80 5.34 14.77
N GLY A 115 -10.95 6.63 15.12
CA GLY A 115 -11.07 7.07 16.51
C GLY A 115 -9.75 7.16 17.29
N ASP A 116 -8.57 7.09 16.65
CA ASP A 116 -7.28 7.31 17.30
C ASP A 116 -7.08 8.79 17.71
N GLY A 117 -6.29 8.98 18.75
CA GLY A 117 -6.07 10.28 19.37
C GLY A 117 -4.92 10.25 20.36
N TRP A 118 -4.81 11.32 21.13
CA TRP A 118 -3.87 11.43 22.25
C TRP A 118 -4.59 11.97 23.48
N ARG A 119 -3.93 11.82 24.63
CA ARG A 119 -4.32 12.43 25.89
C ARG A 119 -3.41 13.58 26.23
N GLU A 120 -4.01 14.70 26.59
CA GLU A 120 -3.31 15.84 27.18
C GLU A 120 -3.48 15.79 28.70
N TYR A 121 -2.37 15.98 29.41
CA TYR A 121 -2.29 15.81 30.86
C TYR A 121 -1.94 17.12 31.57
N ASP A 122 -1.88 18.25 30.86
CA ASP A 122 -1.46 19.55 31.40
C ASP A 122 -2.34 20.02 32.56
N ASP A 123 -3.65 19.76 32.47
CA ASP A 123 -4.63 20.05 33.53
C ASP A 123 -4.96 18.83 34.41
N SER A 124 -4.10 17.82 34.45
CA SER A 124 -4.33 16.59 35.24
C SER A 124 -3.25 16.34 36.27
N VAL A 125 -3.65 15.71 37.38
CA VAL A 125 -2.77 15.27 38.45
C VAL A 125 -2.36 13.82 38.17
N SER A 126 -1.06 13.57 38.04
CA SER A 126 -0.56 12.19 37.95
C SER A 126 -0.66 11.52 39.32
N VAL A 127 -1.56 10.54 39.46
CA VAL A 127 -1.76 9.79 40.72
C VAL A 127 -1.17 8.39 40.60
N VAL A 128 -0.27 8.06 41.53
CA VAL A 128 0.31 6.73 41.69
C VAL A 128 -0.05 6.17 43.06
N ALA A 129 -0.42 4.89 43.12
CA ALA A 129 -0.84 4.22 44.33
C ALA A 129 0.07 3.03 44.64
N THR A 130 0.36 2.81 45.92
CA THR A 130 1.10 1.65 46.41
C THR A 130 0.67 1.32 47.85
N THR A 131 1.20 0.23 48.41
CA THR A 131 1.00 -0.17 49.81
C THR A 131 2.33 -0.11 50.56
N LEU A 132 2.26 0.07 51.88
CA LEU A 132 3.46 0.00 52.73
C LEU A 132 4.15 -1.37 52.65
N GLU A 133 3.40 -2.45 52.51
CA GLU A 133 3.94 -3.81 52.36
C GLU A 133 4.82 -3.94 51.11
N LEU A 134 4.33 -3.47 49.96
CA LEU A 134 5.09 -3.53 48.71
C LEU A 134 6.31 -2.61 48.75
N LEU A 135 6.20 -1.44 49.38
CA LEU A 135 7.35 -0.57 49.60
C LEU A 135 8.40 -1.19 50.53
N ALA A 136 7.97 -1.91 51.57
CA ALA A 136 8.88 -2.61 52.47
C ALA A 136 9.57 -3.80 51.78
N GLU A 137 8.85 -4.52 50.93
CA GLU A 137 9.36 -5.71 50.23
C GLU A 137 10.31 -5.37 49.07
N HIS A 138 9.92 -4.41 48.22
CA HIS A 138 10.64 -4.14 46.96
C HIS A 138 11.32 -2.76 46.92
N GLY A 139 11.13 -1.94 47.95
CA GLY A 139 11.64 -0.57 47.99
C GLY A 139 10.90 0.39 47.05
N PRO A 140 11.14 1.71 47.18
CA PRO A 140 10.45 2.74 46.39
C PRO A 140 10.87 2.76 44.91
N LEU A 141 12.01 2.17 44.56
CA LEU A 141 12.47 2.05 43.18
C LEU A 141 12.00 0.78 42.48
N GLY A 142 11.40 -0.16 43.22
CA GLY A 142 10.81 -1.37 42.67
C GLY A 142 9.55 -1.11 41.84
N PRO A 143 9.07 -2.11 41.08
CA PRO A 143 7.87 -2.01 40.27
C PRO A 143 6.60 -2.14 41.11
N VAL A 144 6.44 -1.25 42.09
CA VAL A 144 5.34 -1.29 43.08
C VAL A 144 4.27 -0.26 42.83
N TRP A 145 4.53 0.69 41.94
CA TRP A 145 3.65 1.84 41.71
C TRP A 145 2.59 1.51 40.68
N TRP A 146 1.33 1.57 41.09
CA TRP A 146 0.21 1.51 40.17
C TRP A 146 -0.22 2.92 39.79
N ARG A 147 -0.11 3.29 38.51
CA ARG A 147 -0.61 4.57 38.02
C ARG A 147 -2.09 4.43 37.67
N TYR A 148 -2.94 5.31 38.18
CA TYR A 148 -4.34 5.33 37.75
C TYR A 148 -4.44 5.56 36.23
N GLY A 149 -5.32 4.80 35.58
CA GLY A 149 -5.46 4.77 34.12
C GLY A 149 -4.42 3.92 33.38
N ARG A 150 -3.51 3.24 34.10
CA ARG A 150 -2.55 2.31 33.51
C ARG A 150 -2.65 0.93 34.17
N ALA A 151 -2.65 -0.12 33.36
CA ALA A 151 -2.67 -1.48 33.87
C ALA A 151 -1.32 -1.88 34.47
N GLY A 152 -1.34 -2.65 35.55
CA GLY A 152 -0.15 -3.22 36.19
C GLY A 152 0.63 -2.26 37.08
N ARG A 153 1.61 -2.81 37.81
CA ARG A 153 2.56 -2.03 38.63
C ARG A 153 3.84 -1.78 37.86
N HIS A 154 4.42 -0.60 38.04
CA HIS A 154 5.56 -0.08 37.29
C HIS A 154 6.58 0.52 38.24
N SER A 155 7.81 0.77 37.74
CA SER A 155 8.76 1.61 38.45
C SER A 155 8.19 3.02 38.62
N LEU A 156 8.66 3.80 39.59
CA LEU A 156 8.14 5.16 39.79
C LEU A 156 8.31 6.03 38.54
N THR A 157 9.46 5.92 37.87
CA THR A 157 9.75 6.67 36.64
C THR A 157 8.79 6.29 35.52
N ASP A 158 8.57 5.00 35.29
CA ASP A 158 7.65 4.52 34.26
C ASP A 158 6.20 4.88 34.61
N ALA A 159 5.79 4.73 35.87
CA ALA A 159 4.45 5.05 36.33
C ALA A 159 4.10 6.53 36.09
N LEU A 160 5.08 7.41 36.21
CA LEU A 160 4.90 8.84 35.96
C LEU A 160 4.99 9.21 34.47
N ASP A 161 5.45 8.33 33.59
CA ASP A 161 5.51 8.62 32.15
C ASP A 161 4.14 8.57 31.48
N ASN A 162 3.87 9.46 30.52
CA ASN A 162 2.57 9.64 29.84
C ASN A 162 2.58 8.90 28.48
N PRO A 163 2.10 7.65 28.41
CA PRO A 163 2.32 6.79 27.22
C PRO A 163 1.52 7.22 25.98
N ASN A 164 0.42 7.96 26.16
CA ASN A 164 -0.52 8.33 25.09
C ASN A 164 -0.53 9.83 24.81
N ASN A 165 0.60 10.51 25.00
CA ASN A 165 0.71 11.95 24.74
C ASN A 165 0.75 12.30 23.23
N ARG A 166 0.80 13.61 22.94
CA ARG A 166 0.86 14.13 21.57
C ARG A 166 2.04 13.59 20.78
N ASP A 167 3.21 13.47 21.39
CA ASP A 167 4.42 12.95 20.73
C ASP A 167 4.25 11.49 20.31
N ALA A 168 3.70 10.65 21.18
CA ALA A 168 3.39 9.26 20.87
C ALA A 168 2.41 9.15 19.69
N TYR A 169 1.38 10.01 19.66
CA TYR A 169 0.47 10.09 18.52
C TYR A 169 1.17 10.54 17.22
N THR A 170 2.00 11.58 17.28
CA THR A 170 2.79 12.03 16.11
C THR A 170 3.72 10.93 15.59
N GLN A 171 4.32 10.13 16.46
CA GLN A 171 5.12 8.97 16.04
C GLN A 171 4.26 7.91 15.34
N ARG A 172 3.07 7.59 15.88
CA ARG A 172 2.13 6.68 15.21
C ARG A 172 1.70 7.21 13.84
N GLN A 173 1.41 8.50 13.71
CA GLN A 173 1.06 9.13 12.43
C GLN A 173 2.21 9.04 11.42
N LYS A 174 3.44 9.39 11.82
CA LYS A 174 4.63 9.23 10.96
C LYS A 174 4.82 7.78 10.51
N ALA A 175 4.55 6.80 11.38
CA ALA A 175 4.63 5.39 11.02
C ALA A 175 3.56 4.98 10.00
N ARG A 176 2.32 5.47 10.15
CA ARG A 176 1.22 5.26 9.19
C ARG A 176 1.54 5.87 7.83
N GLU A 177 1.94 7.14 7.80
CA GLU A 177 2.35 7.83 6.57
C GLU A 177 3.50 7.12 5.88
N LYS A 178 4.52 6.68 6.64
CA LYS A 178 5.65 5.90 6.10
C LYS A 178 5.17 4.59 5.49
N LYS A 179 4.27 3.86 6.17
CA LYS A 179 3.69 2.61 5.67
C LYS A 179 2.85 2.84 4.41
N ALA A 180 1.99 3.86 4.41
CA ALA A 180 1.18 4.25 3.26
C ALA A 180 2.05 4.64 2.06
N ARG A 181 3.10 5.45 2.29
CA ARG A 181 4.07 5.83 1.24
C ARG A 181 4.82 4.62 0.70
N GLN A 182 5.17 3.65 1.55
CA GLN A 182 5.80 2.42 1.12
C GLN A 182 4.84 1.56 0.29
N ALA A 183 3.61 1.37 0.75
CA ALA A 183 2.57 0.65 0.01
C ALA A 183 2.31 1.27 -1.37
N HIS A 184 2.18 2.61 -1.45
CA HIS A 184 2.04 3.34 -2.69
C HIS A 184 3.25 3.13 -3.62
N ARG A 185 4.48 3.20 -3.10
CA ARG A 185 5.69 2.91 -3.90
C ARG A 185 5.71 1.50 -4.44
N ASP A 186 5.33 0.52 -3.63
CA ASP A 186 5.33 -0.88 -4.04
C ASP A 186 4.22 -1.14 -5.07
N LEU A 187 3.05 -0.51 -4.92
CA LEU A 187 2.01 -0.50 -5.94
C LEU A 187 2.51 0.09 -7.26
N MET A 188 3.15 1.27 -7.25
CA MET A 188 3.68 1.88 -8.48
C MET A 188 4.63 0.94 -9.23
N LYS A 189 5.50 0.22 -8.52
CA LYS A 189 6.42 -0.74 -9.15
C LYS A 189 5.69 -1.85 -9.90
N THR A 190 4.51 -2.28 -9.44
CA THR A 190 3.70 -3.29 -10.16
C THR A 190 3.23 -2.78 -11.52
N LEU A 191 3.14 -1.46 -11.68
CA LEU A 191 2.74 -0.78 -12.91
C LEU A 191 3.93 -0.45 -13.81
N ALA A 192 5.08 -1.11 -13.65
CA ALA A 192 6.25 -0.92 -14.51
C ALA A 192 5.99 -1.38 -15.95
N CYS A 193 6.65 -0.73 -16.92
CA CYS A 193 6.57 -1.14 -18.32
C CYS A 193 7.31 -2.43 -18.61
N THR A 194 6.62 -3.36 -19.27
CA THR A 194 7.23 -4.58 -19.80
C THR A 194 8.29 -4.28 -20.86
N ASP A 195 8.10 -3.26 -21.70
CA ASP A 195 9.04 -2.95 -22.77
C ASP A 195 10.18 -2.03 -22.35
N CYS A 196 9.90 -1.00 -21.53
CA CYS A 196 10.89 0.05 -21.20
C CYS A 196 11.20 0.20 -19.70
N GLY A 197 10.58 -0.59 -18.83
CA GLY A 197 10.78 -0.52 -17.37
C GLY A 197 10.21 0.73 -16.68
N HIS A 198 9.62 1.68 -17.41
CA HIS A 198 9.14 2.94 -16.83
C HIS A 198 8.02 2.71 -15.79
N VAL A 199 8.24 3.20 -14.57
CA VAL A 199 7.29 3.21 -13.44
C VAL A 199 6.56 4.55 -13.41
N PRO A 200 5.21 4.56 -13.37
CA PRO A 200 4.44 5.81 -13.29
C PRO A 200 4.66 6.53 -11.96
N LYS A 201 4.45 7.85 -11.95
CA LYS A 201 4.56 8.68 -10.74
C LYS A 201 3.30 8.64 -9.87
N GLU A 202 2.14 8.31 -10.46
CA GLU A 202 0.81 8.37 -9.85
C GLU A 202 -0.03 7.13 -10.19
N GLU A 203 -0.99 6.79 -9.32
CA GLU A 203 -1.78 5.53 -9.33
C GLU A 203 -2.86 5.47 -10.44
N SER A 204 -3.51 6.60 -10.69
CA SER A 204 -4.43 6.87 -11.81
C SER A 204 -4.88 8.33 -11.64
N THR A 205 -5.09 9.18 -12.66
CA THR A 205 -6.42 9.29 -13.28
C THR A 205 -6.55 10.35 -14.40
N TRP A 206 -5.52 11.08 -14.87
CA TRP A 206 -5.74 12.13 -15.89
C TRP A 206 -4.66 12.23 -17.00
N GLU A 207 -5.15 11.96 -18.23
CA GLU A 207 -4.67 12.17 -19.62
C GLU A 207 -3.29 11.60 -20.04
N TYR A 208 -3.15 10.85 -21.16
CA TYR A 208 -3.47 11.27 -22.53
C TYR A 208 -3.90 10.13 -23.47
N GLY A 209 -4.97 10.41 -24.21
CA GLY A 209 -5.51 9.71 -25.38
C GLY A 209 -6.79 10.46 -25.76
N LEU A 210 -7.05 10.70 -27.06
CA LEU A 210 -8.09 11.63 -27.57
C LEU A 210 -9.52 11.40 -27.04
N HIS A 211 -9.79 10.31 -26.30
CA HIS A 211 -11.11 9.94 -25.76
C HIS A 211 -11.14 9.52 -24.28
N GLY A 212 -10.06 9.73 -23.51
CA GLY A 212 -10.08 9.61 -22.04
C GLY A 212 -10.10 8.17 -21.48
N LYS A 213 -9.15 7.93 -20.57
CA LYS A 213 -8.95 6.75 -19.69
C LYS A 213 -8.30 5.51 -20.31
N TRP A 214 -6.98 5.59 -20.46
CA TRP A 214 -6.13 4.41 -20.43
C TRP A 214 -5.62 4.19 -18.99
N THR A 215 -6.12 3.14 -18.32
CA THR A 215 -5.62 2.71 -17.01
C THR A 215 -4.65 1.55 -17.20
N ARG A 216 -3.39 1.78 -16.80
CA ARG A 216 -2.35 0.77 -16.86
C ARG A 216 -2.63 -0.37 -15.88
N ARG A 217 -2.64 -1.62 -16.34
CA ARG A 217 -2.64 -2.78 -15.45
C ARG A 217 -1.21 -3.27 -15.18
N PRO A 218 -1.00 -4.03 -14.09
CA PRO A 218 0.27 -4.70 -13.87
C PRO A 218 0.68 -5.57 -15.06
N GLY A 219 1.89 -5.37 -15.56
CA GLY A 219 2.38 -6.06 -16.76
C GLY A 219 2.03 -5.42 -18.11
N ASP A 220 1.30 -4.30 -18.12
CA ASP A 220 0.98 -3.61 -19.37
C ASP A 220 2.10 -2.69 -19.85
N ARG A 221 2.15 -2.47 -21.16
CA ARG A 221 3.03 -1.50 -21.82
C ARG A 221 2.63 -0.08 -21.45
N CYS A 222 3.57 0.87 -21.46
CA CYS A 222 3.20 2.28 -21.35
C CYS A 222 2.62 2.73 -22.68
N HIS A 223 1.80 3.79 -22.68
CA HIS A 223 1.14 4.27 -23.89
C HIS A 223 2.09 4.46 -25.10
N PRO A 224 3.28 5.10 -24.97
CA PRO A 224 4.22 5.20 -26.10
C PRO A 224 4.73 3.85 -26.62
N CYS A 225 4.96 2.88 -25.74
CA CYS A 225 5.38 1.52 -26.14
C CYS A 225 4.22 0.75 -26.77
N HIS A 226 3.01 0.91 -26.25
CA HIS A 226 1.80 0.32 -26.81
C HIS A 226 1.54 0.82 -28.23
N GLN A 227 1.58 2.14 -28.46
CA GLN A 227 1.43 2.73 -29.80
C GLN A 227 2.46 2.19 -30.78
N LYS A 228 3.74 2.16 -30.39
CA LYS A 228 4.80 1.59 -31.25
C LYS A 228 4.56 0.13 -31.60
N HIS A 229 4.06 -0.65 -30.64
CA HIS A 229 3.74 -2.05 -30.88
C HIS A 229 2.55 -2.21 -31.84
N GLU A 230 1.49 -1.42 -31.68
CA GLU A 230 0.35 -1.39 -32.60
C GLU A 230 0.78 -1.00 -34.01
N GLU A 231 1.55 0.09 -34.16
CA GLU A 231 2.10 0.51 -35.46
C GLU A 231 2.95 -0.58 -36.12
N GLN A 232 3.73 -1.33 -35.32
CA GLN A 232 4.54 -2.43 -35.84
C GLN A 232 3.67 -3.61 -36.29
N GLN A 233 2.63 -3.96 -35.52
CA GLN A 233 1.67 -4.99 -35.92
C GLN A 233 0.90 -4.62 -37.18
N GLU A 234 0.50 -3.36 -37.33
CA GLU A 234 -0.15 -2.86 -38.54
C GLU A 234 0.79 -2.94 -39.75
N LYS A 235 2.06 -2.57 -39.59
CA LYS A 235 3.08 -2.70 -40.66
C LYS A 235 3.30 -4.15 -41.04
N GLU A 236 3.40 -5.05 -40.07
CA GLU A 236 3.56 -6.49 -40.30
C GLU A 236 2.32 -7.10 -40.97
N ALA A 237 1.13 -6.72 -40.54
CA ALA A 237 -0.12 -7.14 -41.16
C ALA A 237 -0.26 -6.62 -42.60
N ALA A 238 0.10 -5.35 -42.84
CA ALA A 238 0.12 -4.78 -44.18
C ALA A 238 1.15 -5.49 -45.09
N ALA A 239 2.34 -5.78 -44.57
CA ALA A 239 3.36 -6.52 -45.30
C ALA A 239 2.93 -7.98 -45.58
N ALA A 240 2.27 -8.64 -44.62
CA ALA A 240 1.72 -9.98 -44.80
C ALA A 240 0.62 -10.00 -45.86
N LEU A 241 -0.27 -9.00 -45.86
CA LEU A 241 -1.31 -8.85 -46.88
C LEU A 241 -0.69 -8.63 -48.27
N GLN A 242 0.34 -7.79 -48.38
CA GLN A 242 1.05 -7.58 -49.64
C GLN A 242 1.68 -8.88 -50.16
N ARG A 243 2.38 -9.64 -49.30
CA ARG A 243 2.95 -10.95 -49.67
C ARG A 243 1.89 -11.92 -50.15
N LEU A 244 0.75 -12.00 -49.47
CA LEU A 244 -0.37 -12.86 -49.88
C LEU A 244 -0.92 -12.46 -51.26
N LEU A 245 -1.09 -11.16 -51.52
CA LEU A 245 -1.54 -10.68 -52.83
C LEU A 245 -0.53 -10.97 -53.93
N GLU A 246 0.77 -10.86 -53.66
CA GLU A 246 1.83 -11.24 -54.61
C GLU A 246 1.84 -12.74 -54.87
N ALA A 247 1.72 -13.56 -53.83
CA ALA A 247 1.60 -15.01 -53.95
C ALA A 247 0.36 -15.41 -54.77
N GLN A 248 -0.81 -14.80 -54.52
CA GLN A 248 -2.01 -14.99 -55.33
C GLN A 248 -1.78 -14.67 -56.81
N LYS A 249 -1.11 -13.54 -57.11
CA LYS A 249 -0.79 -13.14 -58.48
C LYS A 249 0.17 -14.13 -59.16
N GLU A 250 1.20 -14.59 -58.46
CA GLU A 250 2.15 -15.58 -58.98
C GLU A 250 1.48 -16.93 -59.19
N ASN A 251 0.65 -17.38 -58.23
CA ASN A 251 -0.08 -18.64 -58.31
C ASN A 251 -1.14 -18.62 -59.42
N ALA A 252 -1.75 -17.47 -59.71
CA ALA A 252 -2.67 -17.31 -60.83
C ALA A 252 -1.99 -17.39 -62.21
N LYS A 253 -0.66 -17.15 -62.29
CA LYS A 253 0.12 -17.34 -63.53
C LYS A 253 0.44 -18.81 -63.79
N LEU A 254 0.42 -19.64 -62.75
CA LEU A 254 0.60 -21.07 -62.88
C LEU A 254 -0.65 -21.69 -63.52
N ARG A 255 -0.49 -22.93 -64.00
CA ARG A 255 -1.61 -23.73 -64.48
C ARG A 255 -2.68 -23.87 -63.38
N PRO A 256 -3.96 -24.05 -63.73
CA PRO A 256 -5.01 -24.27 -62.73
C PRO A 256 -4.75 -25.56 -61.93
N CYS A 257 -5.55 -25.85 -60.91
CA CYS A 257 -5.55 -27.13 -60.22
C CYS A 257 -6.06 -28.24 -61.16
N TRP A 258 -5.44 -29.43 -61.10
CA TRP A 258 -5.86 -30.56 -61.94
C TRP A 258 -7.30 -30.98 -61.66
N THR A 259 -7.66 -31.04 -60.38
CA THR A 259 -8.92 -31.61 -59.89
C THR A 259 -10.09 -30.63 -59.97
N CYS A 260 -9.96 -29.43 -59.39
CA CYS A 260 -11.06 -28.45 -59.36
C CYS A 260 -11.02 -27.43 -60.51
N ARG A 261 -9.94 -27.38 -61.29
CA ARG A 261 -9.68 -26.36 -62.33
C ARG A 261 -9.59 -24.92 -61.82
N GLY A 262 -9.56 -24.71 -60.50
CA GLY A 262 -9.35 -23.40 -59.84
C GLY A 262 -7.88 -22.98 -59.80
N SER A 263 -7.55 -21.93 -59.05
CA SER A 263 -6.15 -21.51 -58.83
C SER A 263 -5.34 -22.61 -58.14
N ILE A 264 -4.08 -22.83 -58.55
CA ILE A 264 -3.18 -23.77 -57.87
C ILE A 264 -2.87 -23.33 -56.43
N GLY A 265 -2.99 -22.02 -56.15
CA GLY A 265 -2.82 -21.43 -54.82
C GLY A 265 -3.94 -21.77 -53.83
N GLY A 266 -5.02 -22.41 -54.26
CA GLY A 266 -6.22 -22.61 -53.44
C GLY A 266 -7.29 -21.54 -53.69
N LYS A 267 -8.41 -21.68 -52.99
CA LYS A 267 -9.52 -20.72 -53.07
C LYS A 267 -9.17 -19.48 -52.24
N ALA A 268 -9.36 -18.29 -52.82
CA ALA A 268 -9.12 -17.02 -52.12
C ALA A 268 -9.94 -16.92 -50.81
N GLY A 269 -9.26 -16.57 -49.72
CA GLY A 269 -9.85 -16.49 -48.38
C GLY A 269 -10.14 -17.84 -47.72
N SER A 270 -9.73 -18.96 -48.31
CA SER A 270 -9.81 -20.26 -47.64
C SER A 270 -8.68 -20.41 -46.60
N PRO A 271 -8.91 -21.15 -45.50
CA PRO A 271 -7.86 -21.42 -44.52
C PRO A 271 -6.65 -22.18 -45.09
N LEU A 272 -6.84 -22.87 -46.22
CA LEU A 272 -5.81 -23.64 -46.91
C LEU A 272 -5.17 -22.86 -48.07
N GLU A 273 -5.50 -21.57 -48.25
CA GLU A 273 -4.88 -20.75 -49.29
C GLU A 273 -3.37 -20.63 -49.06
N LEU A 274 -2.60 -20.81 -50.13
CA LEU A 274 -1.15 -20.63 -50.06
C LEU A 274 -0.81 -19.16 -49.89
N THR A 275 -0.13 -18.86 -48.78
CA THR A 275 0.44 -17.55 -48.48
C THR A 275 1.73 -17.26 -49.25
N GLU A 276 2.30 -18.28 -49.90
CA GLU A 276 3.53 -18.23 -50.68
C GLU A 276 3.31 -18.74 -52.12
N LYS A 277 4.32 -18.53 -52.97
CA LYS A 277 4.32 -19.04 -54.34
C LYS A 277 4.35 -20.57 -54.33
N ALA A 278 3.38 -21.18 -55.01
CA ALA A 278 3.34 -22.62 -55.21
C ALA A 278 4.51 -23.07 -56.08
N ASP A 279 5.01 -24.28 -55.80
CA ASP A 279 5.98 -24.95 -56.65
C ASP A 279 5.41 -25.07 -58.08
N PRO A 280 6.17 -24.70 -59.13
CA PRO A 280 5.75 -24.88 -60.52
C PRO A 280 5.38 -26.31 -60.88
N ASP A 281 5.81 -27.33 -60.13
CA ASP A 281 5.50 -28.75 -60.34
C ASP A 281 4.26 -29.22 -59.55
N ARG A 282 3.67 -28.37 -58.71
CA ARG A 282 2.45 -28.70 -57.96
C ARG A 282 1.27 -28.95 -58.91
N LEU A 283 0.56 -30.06 -58.71
CA LEU A 283 -0.54 -30.49 -59.60
C LEU A 283 -1.92 -30.12 -59.07
N GLU A 284 -2.08 -29.99 -57.76
CA GLU A 284 -3.37 -29.68 -57.12
C GLU A 284 -3.26 -28.58 -56.10
N CYS A 285 -4.37 -27.86 -55.94
CA CYS A 285 -4.50 -26.87 -54.89
C CYS A 285 -4.61 -27.56 -53.52
N PRO A 286 -4.26 -26.85 -52.44
CA PRO A 286 -4.29 -27.38 -51.08
C PRO A 286 -5.64 -28.02 -50.69
N ASP A 287 -6.77 -27.42 -51.08
CA ASP A 287 -8.09 -27.98 -50.81
C ASP A 287 -8.30 -29.36 -51.44
N CYS A 288 -7.89 -29.52 -52.71
CA CYS A 288 -8.02 -30.79 -53.43
C CYS A 288 -7.08 -31.85 -52.87
N GLU A 289 -5.87 -31.44 -52.47
CA GLU A 289 -4.89 -32.29 -51.79
C GLU A 289 -5.40 -32.80 -50.45
N SER A 290 -5.86 -31.91 -49.56
CA SER A 290 -6.48 -32.29 -48.29
C SER A 290 -7.65 -33.24 -48.50
N THR A 291 -8.54 -32.95 -49.46
CA THR A 291 -9.68 -33.82 -49.78
C THR A 291 -9.24 -35.20 -50.25
N ARG A 292 -8.12 -35.30 -50.98
CA ARG A 292 -7.59 -36.57 -51.48
C ARG A 292 -6.97 -37.39 -50.36
N GLU A 293 -6.22 -36.74 -49.46
CA GLU A 293 -5.62 -37.35 -48.27
C GLU A 293 -6.71 -37.89 -47.34
N GLU A 294 -7.74 -37.09 -47.05
CA GLU A 294 -8.90 -37.51 -46.25
C GLU A 294 -9.60 -38.74 -46.85
N LYS A 295 -9.68 -38.81 -48.18
CA LYS A 295 -10.26 -39.95 -48.91
C LYS A 295 -9.27 -41.09 -49.17
N GLN A 296 -8.02 -40.96 -48.73
CA GLN A 296 -6.96 -41.95 -48.89
C GLN A 296 -6.77 -42.42 -50.35
N LEU A 297 -6.93 -41.52 -51.33
CA LEU A 297 -6.90 -41.89 -52.76
C LEU A 297 -5.47 -42.10 -53.32
N GLY A 298 -4.45 -42.06 -52.47
CA GLY A 298 -3.04 -42.17 -52.88
C GLY A 298 -2.52 -40.95 -53.64
N PRO A 299 -1.27 -41.01 -54.15
CA PRO A 299 -0.68 -39.93 -54.95
C PRO A 299 -1.49 -39.65 -56.23
N LEU A 300 -1.59 -38.39 -56.63
CA LEU A 300 -2.25 -38.03 -57.88
C LEU A 300 -1.44 -38.58 -59.07
N MET A 301 -2.07 -39.44 -59.87
CA MET A 301 -1.45 -39.99 -61.08
C MET A 301 -2.08 -39.36 -62.33
N LEU A 302 -1.27 -38.65 -63.12
CA LEU A 302 -1.73 -38.07 -64.38
C LEU A 302 -1.90 -39.14 -65.49
N PRO A 303 -2.92 -39.01 -66.37
CA PRO A 303 -3.13 -39.94 -67.47
C PRO A 303 -1.99 -39.85 -68.50
N VAL A 304 -1.46 -41.00 -68.90
CA VAL A 304 -0.35 -41.09 -69.87
C VAL A 304 -0.82 -40.58 -71.22
N PRO A 305 -0.08 -39.66 -71.85
CA PRO A 305 -0.30 -39.30 -73.24
C PRO A 305 -0.32 -40.54 -74.13
N THR A 306 -1.42 -40.73 -74.85
CA THR A 306 -1.54 -41.77 -75.86
C THR A 306 -0.57 -41.52 -77.01
N ARG A 307 -0.22 -42.58 -77.75
CA ARG A 307 0.62 -42.44 -78.96
C ARG A 307 0.03 -41.45 -79.97
N ARG A 308 -1.30 -41.39 -80.07
CA ARG A 308 -2.01 -40.46 -80.95
C ARG A 308 -1.84 -39.00 -80.49
N GLU A 309 -2.00 -38.73 -79.20
CA GLU A 309 -1.77 -37.39 -78.64
C GLU A 309 -0.30 -36.96 -78.81
N LEU A 310 0.65 -37.87 -78.56
CA LEU A 310 2.08 -37.60 -78.75
C LEU A 310 2.41 -37.24 -80.21
N MET A 311 1.82 -37.96 -81.17
CA MET A 311 2.01 -37.66 -82.60
C MET A 311 1.32 -36.35 -83.00
N ALA A 312 0.13 -36.06 -82.47
CA ALA A 312 -0.57 -34.80 -82.74
C ALA A 312 0.22 -33.59 -82.23
N ALA A 313 0.85 -33.71 -81.05
CA ALA A 313 1.68 -32.66 -80.46
C ALA A 313 2.96 -32.34 -81.26
N LEU A 314 3.42 -33.24 -82.14
CA LEU A 314 4.53 -32.97 -83.06
C LEU A 314 4.12 -32.09 -84.24
N VAL A 315 2.82 -32.01 -84.53
CA VAL A 315 2.26 -31.30 -85.69
C VAL A 315 1.62 -29.97 -85.28
N SER A 316 1.13 -29.84 -84.05
CA SER A 316 0.47 -28.64 -83.56
C SER A 316 0.55 -28.53 -82.04
N ASP A 317 0.59 -27.30 -81.52
CA ASP A 317 0.60 -27.06 -80.08
C ASP A 317 -0.65 -27.65 -79.41
N PRO A 318 -0.50 -28.54 -78.41
CA PRO A 318 -1.64 -29.13 -77.72
C PRO A 318 -2.48 -28.08 -77.01
N ALA A 319 -3.80 -28.13 -77.20
CA ALA A 319 -4.75 -27.30 -76.45
C ALA A 319 -4.83 -27.67 -74.96
N ASP A 320 -4.30 -28.84 -74.58
CA ASP A 320 -4.23 -29.30 -73.20
C ASP A 320 -3.17 -28.50 -72.42
N ARG A 321 -3.63 -27.63 -71.51
CA ARG A 321 -2.78 -26.84 -70.61
C ARG A 321 -1.89 -27.69 -69.69
N TRP A 322 -2.13 -29.00 -69.61
CA TRP A 322 -1.37 -29.96 -68.81
C TRP A 322 -0.45 -30.86 -69.63
N TRP A 323 -0.31 -30.59 -70.93
CA TRP A 323 0.43 -31.46 -71.83
C TRP A 323 1.86 -31.77 -71.34
N GLN A 324 2.61 -30.72 -71.01
CA GLN A 324 4.01 -30.88 -70.58
C GLN A 324 4.12 -31.66 -69.27
N ASP A 325 3.21 -31.43 -68.33
CA ASP A 325 3.19 -32.13 -67.04
C ASP A 325 2.77 -33.60 -67.18
N ARG A 326 1.77 -33.89 -68.02
CA ARG A 326 1.40 -35.28 -68.35
C ARG A 326 2.56 -36.04 -69.00
N VAL A 327 3.30 -35.39 -69.91
CA VAL A 327 4.49 -35.98 -70.54
C VAL A 327 5.59 -36.21 -69.50
N ARG A 328 5.88 -35.22 -68.65
CA ARG A 328 6.90 -35.34 -67.58
C ARG A 328 6.53 -36.40 -66.56
N HIS A 329 5.29 -36.41 -66.08
CA HIS A 329 4.77 -37.39 -65.15
C HIS A 329 4.78 -38.80 -65.73
N ALA A 330 4.45 -38.98 -67.02
CA ALA A 330 4.56 -40.28 -67.70
C ALA A 330 6.01 -40.78 -67.81
N LYS A 331 7.00 -39.89 -67.90
CA LYS A 331 8.43 -40.25 -67.88
C LYS A 331 8.91 -40.64 -66.49
N LEU A 332 8.46 -39.94 -65.46
CA LEU A 332 8.84 -40.20 -64.06
C LEU A 332 8.15 -41.46 -63.50
N TYR A 333 6.93 -41.76 -63.97
CA TYR A 333 6.13 -42.90 -63.51
C TYR A 333 5.67 -43.77 -64.69
N PRO A 334 6.58 -44.58 -65.29
CA PRO A 334 6.25 -45.41 -66.44
C PRO A 334 5.23 -46.50 -66.09
N VAL A 335 4.44 -46.91 -67.08
CA VAL A 335 3.28 -47.81 -66.91
C VAL A 335 3.64 -49.17 -66.30
N LYS A 336 4.91 -49.59 -66.40
CA LYS A 336 5.39 -50.84 -65.80
C LYS A 336 5.38 -50.84 -64.27
N ASP A 337 5.37 -49.65 -63.64
CA ASP A 337 5.39 -49.49 -62.18
C ASP A 337 3.99 -49.20 -61.60
N ARG A 338 2.92 -49.38 -62.39
CA ARG A 338 1.54 -48.99 -62.03
C ARG A 338 0.63 -50.13 -61.55
N THR A 339 1.17 -51.34 -61.41
CA THR A 339 0.45 -52.47 -60.82
C THR A 339 0.80 -52.58 -59.33
N ALA A 340 -0.01 -51.93 -58.50
CA ALA A 340 -0.21 -52.23 -57.08
C ALA A 340 -1.63 -51.83 -56.70
#